data_AF-A0A2M8DQC2-F1
#
_entry.id   AF-A0A2M8DQC2-F1
#
_cell.length_a   1.000
_cell.length_b   1.000
_cell.length_c   1.000
_cell.angle_alpha   90.00
_cell.angle_beta   90.00
_cell.angle_gamma   90.00
#
_symmetry.space_group_name_H-M   'P 1'
#
loop_
_entity.id
_entity.type
_entity.pdbx_description
1 polymer ?
#
loop_
_entity_poly.entity_id
_entity_poly.type
_entity_poly.pdbx_seq_one_letter_code
_entity_poly.pdbx_strand_id
1 'polypeptide(L)' 'LQSSMDEINLLEKLLPICANCKRIREDDGGWSSVDAYFSNHSDARFSKSICPKCEAEETKSGNDFL' A
#
# COMPACT_ATOMS: atom_id res chain seq x y z
N LEU A 1 -34.32 -5.59 17.98
CA LEU A 1 -32.99 -4.96 18.09
C LEU A 1 -31.96 -5.96 17.60
N GLN A 2 -31.11 -5.52 16.67
CA GLN A 2 -29.88 -6.19 16.22
C GLN A 2 -30.01 -7.49 15.42
N SER A 3 -29.96 -7.37 14.10
CA SER A 3 -29.17 -8.29 13.27
C SER A 3 -28.60 -7.47 12.11
N SER A 4 -27.44 -6.92 12.42
CA SER A 4 -26.33 -6.56 11.55
C SER A 4 -26.65 -5.86 10.23
N MET A 5 -26.69 -4.52 10.32
CA MET A 5 -26.02 -3.66 9.35
C MET A 5 -24.61 -4.22 9.04
N ASP A 6 -24.11 -3.86 7.85
CA ASP A 6 -22.71 -4.02 7.43
C ASP A 6 -22.42 -5.24 6.55
N GLU A 7 -23.31 -5.51 5.59
CA GLU A 7 -22.90 -6.17 4.34
C GLU A 7 -22.05 -5.17 3.52
N ILE A 8 -20.78 -5.07 3.94
CA ILE A 8 -19.57 -4.72 3.20
C ILE A 8 -19.82 -3.86 1.95
N ASN A 9 -19.68 -2.53 2.12
CA ASN A 9 -19.47 -1.58 1.03
C ASN A 9 -18.11 -1.84 0.33
N LEU A 10 -17.94 -2.99 -0.33
CA LEU A 10 -16.74 -3.37 -1.08
C LEU A 10 -16.68 -2.66 -2.45
N LEU A 11 -16.91 -1.35 -2.42
CA LEU A 11 -16.58 -0.44 -3.50
C LEU A 11 -15.94 0.77 -2.84
N GLU A 12 -14.89 0.52 -2.05
CA GLU A 12 -13.98 1.59 -1.65
C GLU A 12 -13.54 2.29 -2.93
N LYS A 13 -13.84 3.58 -2.98
CA LYS A 13 -13.70 4.47 -4.13
C LYS A 13 -12.35 4.25 -4.80
N LEU A 14 -12.34 4.34 -6.14
CA LEU A 14 -11.12 4.27 -6.94
C LEU A 14 -10.09 5.27 -6.39
N LEU A 15 -9.07 4.78 -5.70
CA LEU A 15 -8.10 5.64 -5.02
C LEU A 15 -7.13 6.22 -6.06
N PRO A 16 -7.01 7.56 -6.17
CA PRO A 16 -6.03 8.18 -7.04
C PRO A 16 -4.61 7.86 -6.57
N ILE A 17 -3.88 7.08 -7.36
CA ILE A 17 -2.47 6.72 -7.11
C ILE A 17 -1.55 7.47 -8.08
N CYS A 18 -0.42 7.96 -7.60
CA CYS A 18 0.61 8.56 -8.44
C CYS A 18 1.23 7.48 -9.34
N ALA A 19 1.17 7.68 -10.66
CA ALA A 19 1.75 6.73 -11.61
C ALA A 19 3.27 6.54 -11.43
N ASN A 20 3.97 7.58 -10.95
CA ASN A 20 5.42 7.59 -10.76
C ASN A 20 5.84 6.94 -9.43
N CYS A 21 5.38 7.48 -8.29
CA CYS A 21 5.85 7.06 -6.97
C CYS A 21 4.89 6.14 -6.20
N LYS A 22 3.73 5.79 -6.79
CA LYS A 22 2.71 4.90 -6.22
C LYS A 22 2.11 5.34 -4.87
N ARG A 23 2.27 6.62 -4.50
CA ARG A 23 1.58 7.21 -3.33
C ARG A 23 0.10 7.43 -3.62
N ILE A 24 -0.73 7.39 -2.59
CA ILE A 24 -2.17 7.66 -2.65
C ILE A 24 -2.39 9.16 -2.39
N ARG A 25 -3.24 9.80 -3.18
CA ARG A 25 -3.64 11.20 -2.95
C ARG A 25 -4.76 11.24 -1.91
N GLU A 26 -4.56 12.06 -0.90
CA GLU A 26 -5.54 12.31 0.15
C GLU A 26 -6.48 13.47 -0.22
N ASP A 27 -7.61 13.56 0.49
CA ASP A 27 -8.63 14.58 0.24
C ASP A 27 -8.13 16.01 0.53
N ASP A 28 -7.11 16.16 1.37
CA ASP A 28 -6.44 17.45 1.67
C ASP A 28 -5.44 17.88 0.57
N GLY A 29 -5.28 17.06 -0.48
CA GLY A 29 -4.31 17.27 -1.55
C GLY A 29 -2.90 16.76 -1.25
N GLY A 30 -2.70 16.19 -0.05
CA GLY A 30 -1.49 15.51 0.37
C GLY A 30 -1.30 14.16 -0.33
N TRP A 31 -0.15 13.55 -0.05
CA TRP A 31 0.21 12.24 -0.59
C TRP A 31 0.76 11.34 0.51
N SER A 32 0.13 10.21 0.76
CA SER A 32 0.61 9.17 1.69
C SER A 32 1.11 7.94 0.98
N SER A 33 1.96 7.17 1.64
CA SER A 33 2.28 5.82 1.20
C SER A 33 1.06 4.91 1.37
N VAL A 34 1.00 3.84 0.59
CA VAL A 34 -0.11 2.88 0.60
C VAL A 34 -0.32 2.29 2.00
N ASP A 35 0.77 1.91 2.67
CA ASP A 35 0.75 1.38 4.02
C ASP A 35 0.20 2.39 5.04
N ALA A 36 0.60 3.66 4.96
CA ALA A 36 0.12 4.69 5.86
C ALA A 36 -1.37 4.99 5.66
N TYR A 37 -1.81 5.07 4.39
CA TYR A 37 -3.22 5.28 4.05
C TYR A 37 -4.10 4.18 4.64
N PHE A 38 -3.80 2.91 4.37
CA PHE A 38 -4.61 1.80 4.87
C PHE A 38 -4.50 1.62 6.38
N SER A 39 -3.35 1.91 7.00
CA SER A 39 -3.22 1.87 8.46
C SER A 39 -4.08 2.95 9.16
N ASN A 40 -4.37 4.07 8.47
CA ASN A 40 -5.20 5.14 9.02
C ASN A 40 -6.70 4.97 8.72
N HIS A 41 -7.05 4.23 7.68
CA HIS A 41 -8.43 4.04 7.22
C HIS A 41 -9.01 2.64 7.49
N SER A 42 -8.20 1.72 8.03
CA SER A 42 -8.61 0.35 8.35
C SER A 42 -7.78 -0.23 9.50
N ASP A 43 -8.20 -1.37 10.05
CA ASP A 43 -7.43 -2.12 11.05
C ASP A 43 -6.25 -2.92 10.45
N ALA A 44 -5.87 -2.66 9.19
CA ALA A 44 -4.79 -3.36 8.52
C ALA A 44 -3.43 -3.04 9.15
N ARG A 45 -2.60 -4.08 9.35
CA ARG A 45 -1.22 -3.94 9.79
C ARG A 45 -0.27 -4.51 8.75
N PHE A 46 0.70 -3.71 8.34
CA PHE A 46 1.68 -4.10 7.33
C PHE A 46 3.00 -4.56 7.98
N SER A 47 3.47 -5.74 7.57
CA SER A 47 4.83 -6.20 7.89
C SER A 47 5.78 -5.89 6.73
N LYS A 48 7.02 -5.54 7.05
CA LYS A 48 8.09 -5.37 6.04
C LYS A 48 8.74 -6.73 5.79
N SER A 49 8.37 -7.40 4.71
CA SER A 49 9.01 -8.63 4.22
C SER A 49 9.58 -8.42 2.82
N ILE A 50 10.74 -8.99 2.55
CA ILE A 50 11.27 -9.09 1.18
C ILE A 50 10.71 -10.36 0.53
N CYS A 51 10.24 -10.26 -0.72
CA CYS A 51 9.81 -11.45 -1.44
C CYS A 51 11.02 -12.19 -2.04
N PRO A 52 10.96 -13.51 -2.27
CA PRO A 52 12.07 -14.27 -2.84
C PRO A 52 12.59 -13.74 -4.19
N LYS A 53 11.71 -13.07 -4.95
CA LYS A 53 12.09 -12.41 -6.20
C LYS A 53 13.01 -11.21 -5.96
N CYS A 54 12.65 -10.31 -5.05
CA CYS A 54 13.46 -9.15 -4.71
C CYS A 54 14.79 -9.57 -4.08
N GLU A 55 14.77 -10.58 -3.22
CA GLU A 55 16.00 -11.16 -2.66
C GLU A 55 16.92 -11.71 -3.76
N ALA A 56 16.37 -12.39 -4.78
CA ALA A 56 17.13 -12.87 -5.93
C ALA A 56 17.64 -11.75 -6.85
N GLU A 57 16.97 -10.59 -6.92
CA GLU A 57 17.40 -9.44 -7.72
C GLU A 57 18.58 -8.68 -7.07
N GLU A 58 18.62 -8.57 -5.75
CA GLU A 58 19.74 -7.95 -5.01
C GLU A 58 21.07 -8.67 -5.27
N THR A 59 21.06 -9.98 -5.52
CA THR A 59 22.28 -10.73 -5.87
C THR A 59 22.84 -10.44 -7.26
N LYS A 60 22.10 -9.72 -8.12
CA LYS A 60 22.54 -9.35 -9.48
C LYS A 60 23.11 -7.93 -9.58
N SER A 61 23.04 -7.15 -8.51
CA SER A 61 23.57 -5.78 -8.45
C SER A 61 24.75 -5.67 -7.49
N GLY A 62 25.58 -6.71 -7.43
CA GLY A 62 26.89 -6.63 -6.79
C GLY A 62 27.89 -5.96 -7.73
N ASN A 63 28.16 -4.67 -7.52
CA ASN A 63 29.36 -3.94 -7.96
C ASN A 63 29.93 -4.27 -9.36
N ASP A 64 29.39 -3.63 -10.41
CA ASP A 64 30.10 -3.40 -11.69
C ASP A 64 30.80 -2.02 -11.69
N PHE A 65 31.34 -1.60 -10.54
CA PHE A 65 32.11 -0.35 -10.37
C PHE A 65 33.45 -0.54 -9.65
N LEU A 66 34.07 -1.73 -9.81
CA LEU A 66 35.51 -1.92 -9.58
C LEU A 66 36.17 -2.47 -10.85
#